data_AF-A0A663ND22-F1
#
_entry.id   AF-A0A663ND22-F1
#
_cell.length_a   1.000
_cell.length_b   1.000
_cell.length_c   1.000
_cell.angle_alpha   90.00
_cell.angle_beta   90.00
_cell.angle_gamma   90.00
#
_symmetry.space_group_name_H-M   'P 1'
#
loop_
_entity.id
_entity.type
_entity.pdbx_description
1 polymer ?
#
loop_
_entity_poly.entity_id
_entity_poly.type
_entity_poly.pdbx_seq_one_letter_code
_entity_poly.pdbx_strand_id
1 'polypeptide(L)'
;LHFKTLTLKTNSLFFCSCSRLRNIQSILTQSSKSQPDGILCILGIDSRYNEGCRELANYLLFGLYNQSNNDFERTGFPEEVLDDIIILIKPDSVHLYCNPVNYNHLLPYVAYWRNLHFHCLTENEYEDEEAAEEFKISSFVDMVRDCSRIGIPYSCQGHLQIFDMFIVEKWPIVQAFALEGIGGDGFFTMKYELMDVSVDLWKTYSKMDPVSLEDLLFEDLMIFEHQWTNFFANFDTEIPFILELSESQAGEPFRSYFSHGMISSHITDNSPSRQPFVLFGSHSTKDNLNSGNFNFPSEGHLVRNTGLGGSTAKHMVVQCVSPKGPLACSRTYFFGTTHIPFLVILLDYLKLAAVLAGIECYAKTSTESKVNEAPILHAVIVDLDCLQCKITRKPKLKKKINKCFGQLITPLDNEDSLSLIKTASMMVFDIPDLLTGRGCLGSVVFSESFLTSQIQVKEKDGSINSETSHIILTAAIPRYTSWLVEDSDVKLSEKAQHILKEDKSFLGTLLTGGDGAYIYSSSPQAMPTEGKLYFFSDGILFSDPHHGSISISKNHMSSISLYDGVSTWFVPFLFSSGTVLHICLVTSRKHCVAMISSYNGGNQ
;
A
#
# COMPACT_ATOMS: atom_id res chain seq x y z
N LEU A 1 -17.09 -5.22 -24.73
CA LEU A 1 -16.51 -5.57 -23.42
C LEU A 1 -17.46 -5.34 -22.24
N HIS A 2 -18.34 -4.32 -22.25
CA HIS A 2 -19.26 -4.01 -21.14
C HIS A 2 -20.22 -5.13 -20.69
N PHE A 3 -20.72 -5.98 -21.60
CA PHE A 3 -21.66 -7.06 -21.23
C PHE A 3 -21.00 -8.27 -20.55
N LYS A 4 -19.69 -8.49 -20.71
CA LYS A 4 -18.94 -9.53 -19.97
C LYS A 4 -18.54 -9.08 -18.57
N THR A 5 -18.45 -7.77 -18.33
CA THR A 5 -18.10 -7.19 -17.03
C THR A 5 -19.25 -7.28 -16.02
N LEU A 6 -20.52 -7.21 -16.47
CA LEU A 6 -21.67 -7.33 -15.57
C LEU A 6 -21.88 -8.76 -15.03
N THR A 7 -21.68 -9.78 -15.87
CA THR A 7 -21.88 -11.19 -15.46
C THR A 7 -20.77 -11.70 -14.54
N LEU A 8 -19.57 -11.11 -14.65
CA LEU A 8 -18.47 -11.34 -13.70
C LEU A 8 -18.77 -10.71 -12.34
N LYS A 9 -19.33 -9.48 -12.29
CA LYS A 9 -19.72 -8.81 -11.05
C LYS A 9 -20.79 -9.56 -10.25
N THR A 10 -21.79 -10.15 -10.90
CA THR A 10 -22.84 -10.90 -10.18
C THR A 10 -22.33 -12.24 -9.64
N ASN A 11 -21.58 -13.01 -10.46
CA ASN A 11 -21.06 -14.31 -10.02
C ASN A 11 -19.92 -14.18 -8.99
N SER A 12 -19.10 -13.12 -9.05
CA SER A 12 -18.06 -12.86 -8.05
C SER A 12 -18.67 -12.48 -6.71
N LEU A 13 -19.72 -11.65 -6.69
CA LEU A 13 -20.40 -11.23 -5.46
C LEU A 13 -20.94 -12.44 -4.67
N PHE A 14 -21.53 -13.41 -5.37
CA PHE A 14 -22.06 -14.63 -4.74
C PHE A 14 -20.98 -15.47 -4.08
N PHE A 15 -19.86 -15.68 -4.77
CA PHE A 15 -18.74 -16.46 -4.24
C PHE A 15 -18.10 -15.75 -3.04
N CYS A 16 -17.86 -14.45 -3.14
CA CYS A 16 -17.27 -13.64 -2.08
C CYS A 16 -18.15 -13.59 -0.83
N SER A 17 -19.46 -13.35 -0.97
CA SER A 17 -20.41 -13.28 0.14
C SER A 17 -20.46 -14.61 0.92
N CYS A 18 -20.63 -15.72 0.21
CA CYS A 18 -20.61 -17.05 0.81
C CYS A 18 -19.26 -17.39 1.44
N SER A 19 -18.15 -16.95 0.86
CA SER A 19 -16.82 -17.18 1.41
C SER A 19 -16.62 -16.42 2.73
N ARG A 20 -17.01 -15.14 2.80
CA ARG A 20 -16.95 -14.34 4.02
C ARG A 20 -17.80 -14.96 5.13
N LEU A 21 -19.04 -15.36 4.82
CA LEU A 21 -19.89 -16.06 5.78
C LEU A 21 -19.22 -17.34 6.32
N ARG A 22 -18.67 -18.19 5.44
CA ARG A 22 -17.98 -19.42 5.85
C ARG A 22 -16.76 -19.15 6.73
N ASN A 23 -16.02 -18.07 6.48
CA ASN A 23 -14.90 -17.68 7.32
C ASN A 23 -15.38 -17.37 8.75
N ILE A 24 -16.51 -16.67 8.90
CA ILE A 24 -17.12 -16.42 10.21
C ILE A 24 -17.63 -17.71 10.85
N GLN A 25 -18.34 -18.56 10.09
CA GLN A 25 -18.80 -19.87 10.57
C GLN A 25 -17.63 -20.77 10.99
N SER A 26 -16.44 -20.62 10.40
CA SER A 26 -15.26 -21.40 10.79
C SER A 26 -14.88 -21.18 12.26
N ILE A 27 -15.09 -19.97 12.80
CA ILE A 27 -14.85 -19.63 14.21
C ILE A 27 -15.69 -20.54 15.13
N LEU A 28 -16.91 -20.86 14.72
CA LEU A 28 -17.88 -21.72 15.43
C LEU A 28 -17.59 -23.22 15.31
N THR A 29 -16.61 -23.62 14.49
CA THR A 29 -16.29 -25.04 14.22
C THR A 29 -14.88 -25.45 14.63
N GLN A 30 -14.09 -24.52 15.18
CA GLN A 30 -12.73 -24.84 15.65
C GLN A 30 -12.77 -25.74 16.89
N SER A 31 -11.79 -26.63 17.03
CA SER A 31 -11.77 -27.63 18.11
C SER A 31 -11.32 -27.03 19.45
N SER A 32 -12.10 -26.11 20.03
CA SER A 32 -11.91 -25.62 21.40
C SER A 32 -13.13 -25.95 22.27
N LYS A 33 -12.92 -26.14 23.58
CA LYS A 33 -13.97 -26.63 24.50
C LYS A 33 -15.06 -25.60 24.82
N SER A 34 -14.89 -24.34 24.44
CA SER A 34 -15.76 -23.21 24.82
C SER A 34 -16.11 -22.35 23.60
N GLN A 35 -16.72 -22.96 22.58
CA GLN A 35 -17.17 -22.21 21.41
C GLN A 35 -18.63 -21.76 21.57
N PRO A 36 -18.98 -20.58 21.06
CA PRO A 36 -20.39 -20.20 20.97
C PRO A 36 -21.12 -21.08 19.95
N ASP A 37 -22.41 -21.29 20.17
CA ASP A 37 -23.28 -22.04 19.26
C ASP A 37 -23.76 -21.16 18.09
N GLY A 38 -23.66 -19.84 18.24
CA GLY A 38 -23.84 -18.86 17.18
C GLY A 38 -23.27 -17.50 17.53
N ILE A 39 -23.00 -16.67 16.52
CA ILE A 39 -22.58 -15.27 16.66
C ILE A 39 -23.79 -14.38 16.38
N LEU A 40 -24.13 -13.53 17.36
CA LEU A 40 -25.26 -12.61 17.29
C LEU A 40 -24.76 -11.20 16.96
N CYS A 41 -25.24 -10.66 15.86
CA CYS A 41 -24.97 -9.31 15.37
C CYS A 41 -26.28 -8.51 15.35
N ILE A 42 -26.35 -7.43 16.12
CA ILE A 42 -27.53 -6.55 16.20
C ILE A 42 -27.07 -5.14 15.82
N LEU A 43 -27.71 -4.55 14.81
CA LEU A 43 -27.39 -3.20 14.35
C LEU A 43 -28.28 -2.14 15.02
N GLY A 44 -27.90 -0.87 14.84
CA GLY A 44 -28.72 0.28 15.21
C GLY A 44 -29.00 0.43 16.70
N ILE A 45 -30.12 1.07 16.99
CA ILE A 45 -30.55 1.40 18.35
C ILE A 45 -30.72 0.16 19.24
N ASP A 46 -31.05 -1.00 18.65
CA ASP A 46 -31.33 -2.25 19.37
C ASP A 46 -30.09 -2.84 20.04
N SER A 47 -28.88 -2.49 19.59
CA SER A 47 -27.61 -2.78 20.29
C SER A 47 -26.95 -1.55 20.91
N ARG A 48 -27.66 -0.42 20.95
CA ARG A 48 -27.13 0.91 21.28
C ARG A 48 -25.95 1.31 20.38
N TYR A 49 -26.09 1.04 19.08
CA TYR A 49 -25.10 1.33 18.04
C TYR A 49 -23.75 0.64 18.33
N ASN A 50 -23.78 -0.66 18.61
CA ASN A 50 -22.56 -1.39 18.90
C ASN A 50 -21.65 -1.47 17.67
N GLU A 51 -20.44 -0.91 17.80
CA GLU A 51 -19.47 -0.81 16.70
C GLU A 51 -18.94 -2.17 16.22
N GLY A 52 -18.80 -3.16 17.10
CA GLY A 52 -18.34 -4.49 16.71
C GLY A 52 -19.39 -5.24 15.86
N CYS A 53 -20.68 -5.07 16.18
CA CYS A 53 -21.78 -5.57 15.34
C CYS A 53 -21.76 -4.89 13.96
N ARG A 54 -21.60 -3.57 13.93
CA ARG A 54 -21.49 -2.82 12.67
C ARG A 54 -20.32 -3.27 11.81
N GLU A 55 -19.16 -3.49 12.42
CA GLU A 55 -17.96 -4.01 11.73
C GLU A 55 -18.22 -5.40 11.12
N LEU A 56 -18.86 -6.31 11.86
CA LEU A 56 -19.24 -7.64 11.35
C LEU A 56 -20.23 -7.56 10.19
N ALA A 57 -21.25 -6.71 10.30
CA ALA A 57 -22.21 -6.50 9.23
C ALA A 57 -21.53 -5.94 7.97
N ASN A 58 -20.64 -4.95 8.12
CA ASN A 58 -19.89 -4.38 7.01
C ASN A 58 -18.94 -5.38 6.36
N TYR A 59 -18.32 -6.27 7.15
CA TYR A 59 -17.56 -7.38 6.59
C TYR A 59 -18.45 -8.27 5.72
N LEU A 60 -19.59 -8.73 6.23
CA LEU A 60 -20.48 -9.65 5.49
C LEU A 60 -21.17 -8.99 4.29
N LEU A 61 -21.47 -7.70 4.39
CA LEU A 61 -22.32 -6.94 3.47
C LEU A 61 -21.53 -5.87 2.70
N PHE A 62 -20.22 -6.06 2.54
CA PHE A 62 -19.37 -5.28 1.63
C PHE A 62 -19.43 -3.77 1.92
N GLY A 63 -19.41 -3.39 3.20
CA GLY A 63 -19.41 -1.99 3.63
C GLY A 63 -20.75 -1.27 3.50
N LEU A 64 -21.87 -1.99 3.35
CA LEU A 64 -23.20 -1.39 3.18
C LEU A 64 -23.58 -0.35 4.26
N TYR A 65 -23.10 -0.51 5.50
CA TYR A 65 -23.33 0.37 6.65
C TYR A 65 -22.07 1.20 7.01
N ASN A 66 -21.12 1.37 6.10
CA ASN A 66 -20.02 2.31 6.31
C ASN A 66 -20.54 3.74 6.13
N GLN A 67 -20.28 4.61 7.12
CA GLN A 67 -20.65 6.02 7.11
C GLN A 67 -19.76 6.83 6.15
N SER A 68 -19.99 6.66 4.86
CA SER A 68 -19.71 7.66 3.85
C SER A 68 -20.93 8.59 3.84
N ASN A 69 -20.82 9.78 4.46
CA ASN A 69 -21.92 10.76 4.54
C ASN A 69 -22.52 11.14 3.17
N ASN A 70 -21.86 10.79 2.06
CA ASN A 70 -22.30 11.09 0.71
C ASN A 70 -23.24 10.02 0.11
N ASP A 71 -23.37 8.83 0.71
CA ASP A 71 -24.25 7.77 0.19
C ASP A 71 -25.67 7.78 0.78
N PHE A 72 -25.91 8.53 1.87
CA PHE A 72 -27.25 8.68 2.44
C PHE A 72 -28.26 9.35 1.48
N GLU A 73 -27.78 10.20 0.56
CA GLU A 73 -28.62 10.79 -0.48
C GLU A 73 -29.08 9.77 -1.54
N ARG A 74 -28.51 8.55 -1.59
CA ARG A 74 -28.87 7.52 -2.58
C ARG A 74 -30.05 6.64 -2.17
N THR A 75 -30.25 6.36 -0.89
CA THR A 75 -31.29 5.42 -0.43
C THR A 75 -32.60 6.12 -0.10
N GLY A 76 -32.56 7.39 0.33
CA GLY A 76 -33.75 8.16 0.68
C GLY A 76 -34.42 7.75 2.01
N PHE A 77 -33.79 6.88 2.79
CA PHE A 77 -34.27 6.41 4.10
C PHE A 77 -33.31 6.80 5.23
N PRO A 78 -33.80 7.05 6.46
CA PRO A 78 -32.97 7.38 7.61
C PRO A 78 -32.14 6.16 8.07
N GLU A 79 -30.98 6.42 8.69
CA GLU A 79 -30.07 5.39 9.23
C GLU A 79 -30.79 4.41 10.17
N GLU A 80 -31.70 4.92 11.01
CA GLU A 80 -32.51 4.13 11.96
C GLU A 80 -33.33 3.04 11.25
N VAL A 81 -33.83 3.31 10.04
CA VAL A 81 -34.60 2.33 9.25
C VAL A 81 -33.67 1.31 8.60
N LEU A 82 -32.48 1.73 8.17
CA LEU A 82 -31.51 0.85 7.52
C LEU A 82 -30.80 -0.07 8.51
N ASP A 83 -30.61 0.38 9.74
CA ASP A 83 -29.94 -0.37 10.79
C ASP A 83 -30.85 -1.34 11.56
N ASP A 84 -32.15 -1.42 11.26
CA ASP A 84 -33.10 -2.36 11.89
C ASP A 84 -32.93 -3.79 11.37
N ILE A 85 -31.83 -4.42 11.79
CA ILE A 85 -31.35 -5.73 11.32
C ILE A 85 -30.75 -6.53 12.48
N ILE A 86 -31.10 -7.82 12.52
CA ILE A 86 -30.50 -8.79 13.43
C ILE A 86 -30.01 -9.99 12.62
N ILE A 87 -28.73 -10.33 12.76
CA ILE A 87 -28.11 -11.49 12.11
C ILE A 87 -27.64 -12.46 13.18
N LEU A 88 -28.09 -13.71 13.11
CA LEU A 88 -27.56 -14.81 13.92
C LEU A 88 -26.92 -15.84 13.01
N ILE A 89 -25.60 -15.98 13.13
CA ILE A 89 -24.79 -16.89 12.33
C ILE A 89 -24.54 -18.16 13.15
N LYS A 90 -25.01 -19.30 12.66
CA LYS A 90 -24.78 -20.63 13.23
C LYS A 90 -23.82 -21.43 12.34
N PRO A 91 -23.27 -22.57 12.80
CA PRO A 91 -22.31 -23.36 12.01
C PRO A 91 -22.81 -23.77 10.62
N ASP A 92 -24.11 -24.03 10.47
CA ASP A 92 -24.71 -24.58 9.26
C ASP A 92 -25.89 -23.78 8.72
N SER A 93 -26.30 -22.70 9.39
CA SER A 93 -27.47 -21.89 9.07
C SER A 93 -27.26 -20.42 9.47
N VAL A 94 -28.06 -19.54 8.88
CA VAL A 94 -28.07 -18.11 9.22
C VAL A 94 -29.50 -17.66 9.37
N HIS A 95 -29.81 -16.96 10.44
CA HIS A 95 -31.09 -16.29 10.60
C HIS A 95 -30.88 -14.78 10.43
N LEU A 96 -31.76 -14.14 9.70
CA LEU A 96 -31.69 -12.71 9.39
C LEU A 96 -33.09 -12.10 9.59
N TYR A 97 -33.24 -11.27 10.60
CA TYR A 97 -34.37 -10.36 10.72
C TYR A 97 -34.05 -9.05 10.02
N CYS A 98 -35.01 -8.52 9.28
CA CYS A 98 -34.96 -7.16 8.73
C CYS A 98 -36.38 -6.64 8.48
N ASN A 99 -36.56 -5.32 8.51
CA ASN A 99 -37.78 -4.68 8.04
C ASN A 99 -37.96 -4.84 6.50
N PRO A 100 -39.17 -4.58 5.95
CA PRO A 100 -39.45 -4.74 4.52
C PRO A 100 -38.59 -3.83 3.62
N VAL A 101 -38.20 -2.65 4.12
CA VAL A 101 -37.32 -1.71 3.42
C VAL A 101 -35.96 -2.36 3.16
N ASN A 102 -35.35 -2.92 4.20
CA ASN A 102 -34.03 -3.57 4.13
C ASN A 102 -34.03 -4.85 3.31
N TYR A 103 -35.16 -5.55 3.18
CA TYR A 103 -35.25 -6.80 2.43
C TYR A 103 -34.66 -6.66 1.01
N ASN A 104 -35.07 -5.62 0.27
CA ASN A 104 -34.61 -5.40 -1.10
C ASN A 104 -33.14 -5.01 -1.18
N HIS A 105 -32.61 -4.34 -0.16
CA HIS A 105 -31.20 -3.93 -0.09
C HIS A 105 -30.28 -5.08 0.31
N LEU A 106 -30.74 -5.97 1.19
CA LEU A 106 -29.96 -7.11 1.69
C LEU A 106 -29.94 -8.29 0.73
N LEU A 107 -31.04 -8.52 0.00
CA LEU A 107 -31.21 -9.69 -0.85
C LEU A 107 -30.04 -9.94 -1.83
N PRO A 108 -29.47 -8.93 -2.53
CA PRO A 108 -28.32 -9.14 -3.42
C PRO A 108 -27.09 -9.75 -2.72
N TYR A 109 -26.92 -9.48 -1.42
CA TYR A 109 -25.77 -9.93 -0.65
C TYR A 109 -26.00 -11.32 -0.04
N VAL A 110 -27.21 -11.58 0.46
CA VAL A 110 -27.48 -12.75 1.31
C VAL A 110 -28.20 -13.88 0.58
N ALA A 111 -28.79 -13.66 -0.60
CA ALA A 111 -29.64 -14.64 -1.30
C ALA A 111 -29.00 -16.02 -1.52
N TYR A 112 -27.67 -16.11 -1.53
CA TYR A 112 -26.92 -17.35 -1.76
C TYR A 112 -26.38 -18.00 -0.49
N TRP A 113 -26.64 -17.41 0.68
CA TRP A 113 -26.26 -18.01 1.95
C TRP A 113 -26.99 -19.33 2.15
N ARG A 114 -26.24 -20.35 2.58
CA ARG A 114 -26.78 -21.69 2.77
C ARG A 114 -27.64 -21.72 4.03
N ASN A 115 -28.81 -22.34 3.94
CA ASN A 115 -29.77 -22.45 5.04
C ASN A 115 -30.08 -21.09 5.68
N LEU A 116 -30.39 -20.11 4.84
CA LEU A 116 -30.82 -18.77 5.25
C LEU A 116 -32.30 -18.78 5.67
N HIS A 117 -32.57 -18.28 6.86
CA HIS A 117 -33.90 -18.08 7.42
C HIS A 117 -34.19 -16.57 7.53
N PHE A 118 -35.03 -16.05 6.65
CA PHE A 118 -35.49 -14.66 6.69
C PHE A 118 -36.68 -14.51 7.64
N HIS A 119 -36.60 -13.53 8.53
CA HIS A 119 -37.69 -13.08 9.40
C HIS A 119 -38.05 -11.65 8.97
N CYS A 120 -39.05 -11.51 8.11
CA CYS A 120 -39.44 -10.23 7.54
C CYS A 120 -40.95 -10.22 7.31
N LEU A 121 -41.62 -9.15 7.74
CA LEU A 121 -43.04 -8.93 7.47
C LEU A 121 -43.24 -8.46 6.03
N THR A 122 -44.48 -8.55 5.54
CA THR A 122 -44.85 -7.84 4.32
C THR A 122 -44.98 -6.33 4.58
N GLU A 123 -44.89 -5.51 3.53
CA GLU A 123 -45.06 -4.04 3.64
C GLU A 123 -46.38 -3.66 4.33
N ASN A 124 -47.47 -4.39 4.06
CA ASN A 124 -48.78 -4.13 4.66
C ASN A 124 -48.84 -4.50 6.15
N GLU A 125 -48.18 -5.60 6.55
CA GLU A 125 -48.14 -6.02 7.96
C GLU A 125 -47.25 -5.10 8.79
N TYR A 126 -46.25 -4.48 8.16
CA TYR A 126 -45.33 -3.55 8.82
C TYR A 126 -45.94 -2.15 9.06
N GLU A 127 -47.11 -1.83 8.48
CA GLU A 127 -47.82 -0.58 8.77
C GLU A 127 -48.34 -0.52 10.23
N ASP A 128 -48.53 -1.68 10.87
CA ASP A 128 -48.87 -1.79 12.28
C ASP A 128 -47.59 -1.85 13.12
N GLU A 129 -47.19 -0.71 13.70
CA GLU A 129 -45.96 -0.58 14.50
C GLU A 129 -45.93 -1.53 15.71
N GLU A 130 -47.07 -1.78 16.36
CA GLU A 130 -47.13 -2.67 17.53
C GLU A 130 -46.91 -4.11 17.09
N ALA A 131 -47.62 -4.56 16.05
CA ALA A 131 -47.43 -5.91 15.49
C ALA A 131 -46.02 -6.11 14.92
N ALA A 132 -45.41 -5.07 14.33
CA ALA A 132 -44.05 -5.12 13.81
C ALA A 132 -43.01 -5.32 14.91
N GLU A 133 -43.12 -4.59 16.03
CA GLU A 133 -42.23 -4.75 17.18
C GLU A 133 -42.42 -6.12 17.87
N GLU A 134 -43.67 -6.59 18.02
CA GLU A 134 -43.94 -7.95 18.53
C GLU A 134 -43.34 -9.04 17.62
N PHE A 135 -43.43 -8.86 16.31
CA PHE A 135 -42.83 -9.77 15.34
C PHE A 135 -41.30 -9.77 15.42
N LYS A 136 -40.67 -8.61 15.59
CA LYS A 136 -39.20 -8.50 15.79
C LYS A 136 -38.75 -9.26 17.03
N ILE A 137 -39.45 -9.07 18.16
CA ILE A 137 -39.13 -9.74 19.42
C ILE A 137 -39.32 -11.26 19.31
N SER A 138 -40.45 -11.71 18.76
CA SER A 138 -40.72 -13.14 18.59
C SER A 138 -39.75 -13.81 17.61
N SER A 139 -39.37 -13.12 16.53
CA SER A 139 -38.31 -13.55 15.62
C SER A 139 -36.98 -13.69 16.36
N PHE A 140 -36.58 -12.69 17.15
CA PHE A 140 -35.36 -12.75 17.95
C PHE A 140 -35.35 -13.96 18.90
N VAL A 141 -36.46 -14.23 19.61
CA VAL A 141 -36.61 -15.40 20.49
C VAL A 141 -36.47 -16.71 19.73
N ASP A 142 -37.09 -16.81 18.54
CA ASP A 142 -37.00 -18.01 17.70
C ASP A 142 -35.58 -18.25 17.19
N MET A 143 -34.89 -17.20 16.75
CA MET A 143 -33.50 -17.26 16.28
C MET A 143 -32.56 -17.91 17.31
N VAL A 144 -32.64 -17.48 18.57
CA VAL A 144 -31.73 -17.89 19.66
C VAL A 144 -32.17 -19.16 20.42
N ARG A 145 -33.36 -19.70 20.14
CA ARG A 145 -33.97 -20.80 20.93
C ARG A 145 -33.06 -22.02 21.11
N ASP A 146 -32.31 -22.39 20.07
CA ASP A 146 -31.47 -23.60 20.04
C ASP A 146 -30.00 -23.34 20.42
N CYS A 147 -29.68 -22.15 20.92
CA CYS A 147 -28.35 -21.81 21.40
C CYS A 147 -28.25 -22.01 22.92
N SER A 148 -27.07 -22.32 23.45
CA SER A 148 -26.75 -22.24 24.89
C SER A 148 -25.69 -21.19 25.15
N ARG A 149 -24.73 -21.04 24.22
CA ARG A 149 -23.67 -20.04 24.25
C ARG A 149 -23.75 -19.15 23.02
N ILE A 150 -23.65 -17.83 23.21
CA ILE A 150 -23.78 -16.85 22.13
C ILE A 150 -22.54 -15.96 22.11
N GLY A 151 -21.93 -15.87 20.94
CA GLY A 151 -20.80 -14.98 20.66
C GLY A 151 -21.30 -13.58 20.33
N ILE A 152 -20.75 -12.57 21.00
CA ILE A 152 -21.05 -11.15 20.77
C ILE A 152 -19.80 -10.46 20.20
N PRO A 153 -19.89 -9.81 19.02
CA PRO A 153 -18.84 -8.94 18.52
C PRO A 153 -18.86 -7.63 19.32
N TYR A 154 -18.33 -7.66 20.55
CA TYR A 154 -18.51 -6.58 21.52
C TYR A 154 -17.67 -5.34 21.21
N SER A 155 -16.45 -5.53 20.73
CA SER A 155 -15.45 -4.49 20.45
C SER A 155 -15.18 -4.39 18.95
N CYS A 156 -14.88 -3.18 18.47
CA CYS A 156 -14.38 -2.98 17.10
C CYS A 156 -12.86 -2.92 17.04
N GLN A 157 -12.28 -3.20 15.87
CA GLN A 157 -10.84 -3.25 15.69
C GLN A 157 -10.19 -1.90 16.06
N GLY A 158 -9.21 -1.94 16.98
CA GLY A 158 -8.55 -0.73 17.52
C GLY A 158 -9.19 -0.15 18.78
N HIS A 159 -10.39 -0.60 19.19
CA HIS A 159 -11.06 -0.21 20.44
C HIS A 159 -11.44 -1.44 21.27
N LEU A 160 -10.46 -2.06 21.92
CA LEU A 160 -10.73 -3.15 22.83
C LEU A 160 -11.44 -2.62 24.09
N GLN A 161 -12.71 -3.01 24.25
CA GLN A 161 -13.48 -2.75 25.46
C GLN A 161 -13.42 -3.96 26.38
N ILE A 162 -13.47 -3.74 27.69
CA ILE A 162 -13.61 -4.85 28.64
C ILE A 162 -15.01 -5.42 28.48
N PHE A 163 -15.10 -6.71 28.14
CA PHE A 163 -16.37 -7.38 27.96
C PHE A 163 -17.19 -7.38 29.26
N ASP A 164 -18.41 -6.87 29.18
CA ASP A 164 -19.37 -6.83 30.29
C ASP A 164 -20.73 -7.31 29.80
N MET A 165 -21.12 -8.51 30.22
CA MET A 165 -22.42 -9.09 29.86
C MET A 165 -23.61 -8.24 30.32
N PHE A 166 -23.47 -7.45 31.39
CA PHE A 166 -24.54 -6.59 31.89
C PHE A 166 -24.74 -5.34 31.04
N ILE A 167 -23.77 -4.98 30.20
CA ILE A 167 -23.96 -3.95 29.16
C ILE A 167 -24.81 -4.53 28.03
N VAL A 168 -24.54 -5.77 27.62
CA VAL A 168 -25.34 -6.47 26.60
C VAL A 168 -26.77 -6.72 27.08
N GLU A 169 -26.98 -7.08 28.35
CA GLU A 169 -28.32 -7.22 28.96
C GLU A 169 -29.14 -5.91 28.93
N LYS A 170 -28.49 -4.75 28.75
CA LYS A 170 -29.14 -3.44 28.66
C LYS A 170 -29.48 -3.01 27.23
N TRP A 171 -29.15 -3.83 26.23
CA TRP A 171 -29.51 -3.58 24.83
C TRP A 171 -31.04 -3.70 24.67
N PRO A 172 -31.72 -2.76 24.00
CA PRO A 172 -33.18 -2.75 23.92
C PRO A 172 -33.81 -4.08 23.50
N ILE A 173 -33.33 -4.70 22.41
CA ILE A 173 -33.87 -5.99 21.96
C ILE A 173 -33.59 -7.14 22.94
N VAL A 174 -32.44 -7.10 23.62
CA VAL A 174 -32.08 -8.09 24.65
C VAL A 174 -32.96 -7.92 25.88
N GLN A 175 -33.31 -6.69 26.27
CA GLN A 175 -34.26 -6.42 27.34
C GLN A 175 -35.68 -6.88 26.96
N ALA A 176 -36.07 -6.70 25.70
CA ALA A 176 -37.36 -7.14 25.20
C ALA A 176 -37.53 -8.68 25.26
N PHE A 177 -36.43 -9.44 25.27
CA PHE A 177 -36.45 -10.89 25.49
C PHE A 177 -37.15 -11.29 26.80
N ALA A 178 -37.08 -10.45 27.84
CA ALA A 178 -37.67 -10.75 29.15
C ALA A 178 -39.17 -10.41 29.24
N LEU A 179 -39.78 -9.86 28.18
CA LEU A 179 -41.19 -9.49 28.18
C LEU A 179 -42.08 -10.75 28.27
N GLU A 180 -43.00 -10.76 29.24
CA GLU A 180 -43.92 -11.88 29.43
C GLU A 180 -44.90 -12.00 28.25
N GLY A 181 -45.08 -13.22 27.74
CA GLY A 181 -46.07 -13.55 26.70
C GLY A 181 -45.56 -13.50 25.26
N ILE A 182 -44.60 -12.63 24.96
CA ILE A 182 -44.01 -12.48 23.61
C ILE A 182 -42.51 -12.84 23.60
N GLY A 183 -41.83 -12.58 24.72
CA GLY A 183 -40.40 -12.86 24.92
C GLY A 183 -40.10 -14.33 25.21
N GLY A 184 -38.84 -14.60 25.60
CA GLY A 184 -38.34 -15.93 25.91
C GLY A 184 -38.41 -16.31 27.39
N ASP A 185 -39.12 -15.51 28.20
CA ASP A 185 -39.33 -15.58 29.64
C ASP A 185 -38.03 -15.57 30.49
N GLY A 186 -37.78 -14.45 31.19
CA GLY A 186 -36.61 -14.24 32.06
C GLY A 186 -35.47 -13.45 31.40
N PHE A 187 -34.43 -13.12 32.18
CA PHE A 187 -33.27 -12.37 31.69
C PHE A 187 -32.46 -13.18 30.68
N PHE A 188 -31.95 -12.51 29.64
CA PHE A 188 -31.26 -13.18 28.53
C PHE A 188 -29.98 -13.88 28.99
N THR A 189 -29.15 -13.18 29.77
CA THR A 189 -27.91 -13.70 30.38
C THR A 189 -28.11 -14.79 31.43
N MET A 190 -29.34 -14.98 31.93
CA MET A 190 -29.66 -16.14 32.78
C MET A 190 -29.92 -17.40 31.98
N LYS A 191 -30.33 -17.26 30.71
CA LYS A 191 -30.67 -18.38 29.82
C LYS A 191 -29.52 -18.75 28.90
N TYR A 192 -28.75 -17.76 28.43
CA TYR A 192 -27.64 -17.95 27.50
C TYR A 192 -26.32 -17.43 28.10
N GLU A 193 -25.25 -18.20 27.91
CA GLU A 193 -23.89 -17.79 28.27
C GLU A 193 -23.31 -16.91 27.15
N LEU A 194 -22.94 -15.67 27.47
CA LEU A 194 -22.39 -14.73 26.48
C LEU A 194 -20.86 -14.77 26.47
N MET A 195 -20.29 -14.74 25.27
CA MET A 195 -18.86 -14.77 25.04
C MET A 195 -18.43 -13.65 24.09
N ASP A 196 -17.31 -12.99 24.36
CA ASP A 196 -16.72 -12.04 23.41
C ASP A 196 -15.99 -12.78 22.29
N VAL A 197 -16.35 -12.49 21.03
CA VAL A 197 -15.71 -13.06 19.83
C VAL A 197 -14.91 -12.04 19.02
N SER A 198 -14.78 -10.80 19.51
CA SER A 198 -14.18 -9.68 18.76
C SER A 198 -12.78 -9.99 18.24
N VAL A 199 -11.92 -10.58 19.08
CA VAL A 199 -10.52 -10.88 18.70
C VAL A 199 -10.43 -11.92 17.58
N ASP A 200 -11.28 -12.94 17.58
CA ASP A 200 -11.29 -13.97 16.54
C ASP A 200 -11.88 -13.47 15.22
N LEU A 201 -12.86 -12.56 15.33
CA LEU A 201 -13.38 -11.82 14.19
C LEU A 201 -12.33 -10.93 13.55
N TRP A 202 -11.56 -10.15 14.31
CA TRP A 202 -10.50 -9.29 13.76
C TRP A 202 -9.41 -10.07 13.03
N LYS A 203 -9.05 -11.26 13.52
CA LYS A 203 -8.14 -12.17 12.79
C LYS A 203 -8.71 -12.56 11.43
N THR A 204 -10.03 -12.71 11.35
CA THR A 204 -10.74 -13.04 10.11
C THR A 204 -10.79 -11.85 9.17
N TYR A 205 -11.11 -10.65 9.68
CA TYR A 205 -11.17 -9.41 8.90
C TYR A 205 -9.81 -9.02 8.32
N SER A 206 -8.73 -9.35 9.04
CA SER A 206 -7.35 -9.07 8.62
C SER A 206 -6.90 -9.89 7.41
N LYS A 207 -7.62 -10.97 7.05
CA LYS A 207 -7.29 -11.79 5.88
C LYS A 207 -7.74 -11.08 4.61
N MET A 208 -6.83 -10.92 3.67
CA MET A 208 -7.17 -10.35 2.38
C MET A 208 -8.01 -11.33 1.56
N ASP A 209 -9.22 -10.89 1.23
CA ASP A 209 -10.09 -11.54 0.26
C ASP A 209 -10.24 -10.65 -0.99
N PRO A 210 -10.91 -11.12 -2.06
CA PRO A 210 -11.04 -10.34 -3.28
C PRO A 210 -11.71 -8.96 -3.11
N VAL A 211 -12.58 -8.81 -2.10
CA VAL A 211 -13.30 -7.56 -1.83
C VAL A 211 -12.36 -6.61 -1.11
N SER A 212 -11.69 -7.06 -0.04
CA SER A 212 -10.69 -6.27 0.67
C SER A 212 -9.53 -5.88 -0.25
N LEU A 213 -9.18 -6.71 -1.23
CA LEU A 213 -8.19 -6.38 -2.27
C LEU A 213 -8.72 -5.33 -3.24
N GLU A 214 -9.99 -5.39 -3.64
CA GLU A 214 -10.61 -4.37 -4.49
C GLU A 214 -10.62 -3.01 -3.79
N ASP A 215 -11.08 -2.96 -2.54
CA ASP A 215 -11.09 -1.75 -1.69
C ASP A 215 -9.68 -1.17 -1.55
N LEU A 216 -8.69 -2.04 -1.26
CA LEU A 216 -7.29 -1.63 -1.18
C LEU A 216 -6.77 -1.01 -2.49
N LEU A 217 -7.11 -1.60 -3.64
CA LEU A 217 -6.58 -1.15 -4.93
C LEU A 217 -7.24 0.16 -5.41
N PHE A 218 -8.54 0.32 -5.16
CA PHE A 218 -9.30 1.48 -5.67
C PHE A 218 -9.36 2.66 -4.70
N GLU A 219 -9.26 2.42 -3.40
CA GLU A 219 -9.31 3.48 -2.38
C GLU A 219 -7.93 3.70 -1.76
N ASP A 220 -7.44 2.74 -0.99
CA ASP A 220 -6.24 2.92 -0.16
C ASP A 220 -4.99 3.20 -0.99
N LEU A 221 -4.77 2.44 -2.07
CA LEU A 221 -3.59 2.57 -2.92
C LEU A 221 -3.60 3.90 -3.68
N MET A 222 -4.77 4.34 -4.16
CA MET A 222 -4.92 5.64 -4.83
C MET A 222 -4.64 6.79 -3.89
N ILE A 223 -5.17 6.76 -2.66
CA ILE A 223 -4.88 7.78 -1.64
C ILE A 223 -3.39 7.75 -1.27
N PHE A 224 -2.81 6.56 -1.13
CA PHE A 224 -1.39 6.38 -0.82
C PHE A 224 -0.48 6.96 -1.90
N GLU A 225 -0.72 6.65 -3.18
CA GLU A 225 0.01 7.18 -4.33
C GLU A 225 -0.16 8.69 -4.48
N HIS A 226 -1.35 9.21 -4.16
CA HIS A 226 -1.59 10.65 -4.15
C HIS A 226 -0.69 11.37 -3.12
N GLN A 227 -0.44 10.77 -1.94
CA GLN A 227 0.49 11.37 -0.98
C GLN A 227 1.92 11.43 -1.52
N TRP A 228 2.36 10.42 -2.27
CA TRP A 228 3.67 10.46 -2.93
C TRP A 228 3.74 11.54 -4.01
N THR A 229 2.65 11.74 -4.75
CA THR A 229 2.55 12.84 -5.73
C THR A 229 2.68 14.20 -5.05
N ASN A 230 1.97 14.41 -3.94
CA ASN A 230 2.08 15.65 -3.14
C ASN A 230 3.48 15.82 -2.53
N PHE A 231 4.11 14.74 -2.09
CA PHE A 231 5.49 14.75 -1.61
C PHE A 231 6.45 15.23 -2.70
N PHE A 232 6.35 14.70 -3.93
CA PHE A 232 7.21 15.12 -5.04
C PHE A 232 6.97 16.56 -5.45
N ALA A 233 5.72 17.03 -5.41
CA ALA A 233 5.37 18.42 -5.73
C ALA A 233 6.11 19.46 -4.85
N ASN A 234 6.52 19.10 -3.63
CA ASN A 234 7.37 19.97 -2.78
C ASN A 234 8.73 20.30 -3.43
N PHE A 235 9.21 19.45 -4.34
CA PHE A 235 10.49 19.60 -5.01
C PHE A 235 10.37 20.19 -6.43
N ASP A 236 9.14 20.48 -6.89
CA ASP A 236 8.86 21.16 -8.16
C ASP A 236 9.01 22.68 -8.01
N THR A 237 10.08 23.11 -7.35
CA THR A 237 10.40 24.52 -7.10
C THR A 237 11.71 24.90 -7.76
N GLU A 238 11.86 26.17 -8.16
CA GLU A 238 13.10 26.64 -8.76
C GLU A 238 14.24 26.66 -7.74
N ILE A 239 15.47 26.47 -8.20
CA ILE A 239 16.66 26.71 -7.39
C ILE A 239 16.79 28.23 -7.21
N PRO A 240 16.96 28.77 -5.99
CA PRO A 240 17.48 28.13 -4.78
C PRO A 240 16.43 27.66 -3.76
N PHE A 241 15.12 27.71 -4.07
CA PHE A 241 14.08 27.42 -3.08
C PHE A 241 14.15 26.00 -2.54
N ILE A 242 14.57 25.02 -3.35
CA ILE A 242 14.83 23.64 -2.89
C ILE A 242 15.85 23.59 -1.73
N LEU A 243 16.85 24.48 -1.72
CA LEU A 243 17.88 24.52 -0.67
C LEU A 243 17.32 24.96 0.70
N GLU A 244 16.22 25.71 0.70
CA GLU A 244 15.50 26.19 1.88
C GLU A 244 14.37 25.24 2.31
N LEU A 245 14.15 24.14 1.60
CA LEU A 245 13.15 23.15 1.97
C LEU A 245 13.58 22.43 3.26
N SER A 246 12.69 22.42 4.26
CA SER A 246 12.91 21.72 5.53
C SER A 246 12.40 20.28 5.50
N GLU A 247 12.91 19.43 6.40
CA GLU A 247 12.38 18.07 6.61
C GLU A 247 10.89 18.11 6.98
N SER A 248 10.47 19.14 7.75
CA SER A 248 9.08 19.35 8.17
C SER A 248 8.16 19.64 6.99
N GLN A 249 8.58 20.54 6.09
CA GLN A 249 7.84 20.90 4.88
C GLN A 249 7.78 19.73 3.89
N ALA A 250 8.91 19.09 3.61
CA ALA A 250 8.96 17.96 2.68
C ALA A 250 8.09 16.78 3.16
N GLY A 251 8.07 16.52 4.47
CA GLY A 251 7.30 15.42 5.05
C GLY A 251 5.83 15.74 5.37
N GLU A 252 5.36 16.97 5.16
CA GLU A 252 4.00 17.40 5.54
C GLU A 252 2.90 16.49 4.95
N PRO A 253 2.92 16.12 3.65
CA PRO A 253 1.85 15.29 3.08
C PRO A 253 1.69 13.96 3.80
N PHE A 254 2.80 13.30 4.13
CA PHE A 254 2.76 12.02 4.87
C PHE A 254 2.35 12.20 6.32
N ARG A 255 2.72 13.33 6.94
CA ARG A 255 2.35 13.62 8.33
C ARG A 255 0.88 13.90 8.47
N SER A 256 0.33 14.81 7.68
CA SER A 256 -1.10 15.13 7.73
C SER A 256 -1.92 13.90 7.40
N TYR A 257 -1.55 13.15 6.36
CA TYR A 257 -2.20 11.87 6.02
C TYR A 257 -2.23 10.88 7.19
N PHE A 258 -1.07 10.60 7.80
CA PHE A 258 -0.98 9.63 8.89
C PHE A 258 -1.70 10.11 10.15
N SER A 259 -1.48 11.36 10.56
CA SER A 259 -2.09 11.94 11.78
C SER A 259 -3.61 12.01 11.70
N HIS A 260 -4.17 12.49 10.59
CA HIS A 260 -5.62 12.50 10.38
C HIS A 260 -6.20 11.09 10.40
N GLY A 261 -5.51 10.14 9.76
CA GLY A 261 -5.89 8.73 9.80
C GLY A 261 -5.91 8.15 11.22
N MET A 262 -4.90 8.46 12.03
CA MET A 262 -4.79 8.01 13.43
C MET A 262 -5.82 8.67 14.36
N ILE A 263 -6.14 9.96 14.16
CA ILE A 263 -7.21 10.64 14.92
C ILE A 263 -8.56 9.95 14.65
N SER A 264 -8.82 9.59 13.40
CA SER A 264 -10.08 8.95 13.00
C SER A 264 -10.22 7.49 13.44
N SER A 265 -9.14 6.84 13.89
CA SER A 265 -9.13 5.41 14.15
C SER A 265 -9.11 5.04 15.64
N HIS A 266 -8.90 6.01 16.54
CA HIS A 266 -8.39 5.87 17.92
C HIS A 266 -7.50 4.62 18.17
N ILE A 267 -6.71 4.21 17.16
CA ILE A 267 -5.78 3.09 17.26
C ILE A 267 -4.60 3.55 18.11
N THR A 268 -4.30 2.85 19.21
CA THR A 268 -3.18 3.17 20.12
C THR A 268 -1.87 2.50 19.72
N ASP A 269 -1.80 1.88 18.53
CA ASP A 269 -0.58 1.22 18.06
C ASP A 269 0.49 2.27 17.70
N ASN A 270 1.35 2.54 18.69
CA ASN A 270 2.51 3.41 18.58
C ASN A 270 3.78 2.64 18.16
N SER A 271 3.65 1.53 17.44
CA SER A 271 4.84 0.78 17.00
C SER A 271 5.80 1.69 16.20
N PRO A 272 7.08 1.83 16.63
CA PRO A 272 8.04 2.74 15.99
C PRO A 272 8.30 2.43 14.52
N SER A 273 8.05 1.18 14.11
CA SER A 273 8.28 0.67 12.75
C SER A 273 7.24 1.12 11.71
N ARG A 274 6.10 1.67 12.15
CA ARG A 274 4.98 2.06 11.27
C ARG A 274 4.70 3.56 11.26
N GLN A 275 5.74 4.38 11.42
CA GLN A 275 5.60 5.83 11.31
C GLN A 275 6.23 6.36 10.02
N PRO A 276 5.63 7.39 9.39
CA PRO A 276 6.27 8.07 8.28
C PRO A 276 7.43 8.95 8.78
N PHE A 277 8.44 9.13 7.94
CA PHE A 277 9.56 10.03 8.23
C PHE A 277 10.14 10.62 6.94
N VAL A 278 10.80 11.77 7.08
CA VAL A 278 11.67 12.36 6.06
C VAL A 278 12.92 12.88 6.79
N LEU A 279 14.09 12.37 6.43
CA LEU A 279 15.37 12.78 7.02
C LEU A 279 16.40 13.05 5.92
N PHE A 280 17.10 14.17 6.02
CA PHE A 280 18.09 14.60 5.05
C PHE A 280 19.51 14.21 5.49
N GLY A 281 20.32 13.78 4.52
CA GLY A 281 21.77 13.57 4.66
C GLY A 281 22.20 12.96 5.99
N SER A 282 23.06 13.67 6.71
CA SER A 282 23.68 13.18 7.95
C SER A 282 22.71 13.06 9.14
N HIS A 283 21.50 13.62 9.03
CA HIS A 283 20.45 13.50 10.04
C HIS A 283 19.69 12.17 9.96
N SER A 284 19.86 11.41 8.88
CA SER A 284 19.35 10.04 8.75
C SER A 284 20.16 9.02 9.57
N THR A 285 20.41 9.26 10.86
CA THR A 285 21.13 8.32 11.73
C THR A 285 20.25 7.15 12.15
N LYS A 286 20.87 6.06 12.63
CA LYS A 286 20.11 4.93 13.20
C LYS A 286 19.16 5.38 14.33
N ASP A 287 19.62 6.27 15.19
CA ASP A 287 18.84 6.73 16.34
C ASP A 287 17.61 7.50 15.86
N ASN A 288 17.77 8.40 14.89
CA ASN A 288 16.66 9.18 14.35
C ASN A 288 15.66 8.32 13.59
N LEU A 289 16.13 7.32 12.82
CA LEU A 289 15.26 6.38 12.12
C LEU A 289 14.45 5.48 13.08
N ASN A 290 14.99 5.17 14.25
CA ASN A 290 14.29 4.36 15.26
C ASN A 290 13.54 5.19 16.31
N SER A 291 13.70 6.53 16.29
CA SER A 291 13.21 7.38 17.36
C SER A 291 11.69 7.53 17.43
N GLY A 292 10.93 7.03 16.43
CA GLY A 292 9.47 7.14 16.42
C GLY A 292 8.99 8.59 16.58
N ASN A 293 9.83 9.56 16.18
CA ASN A 293 9.61 10.98 16.45
C ASN A 293 8.83 11.63 15.30
N PHE A 294 7.60 11.16 15.11
CA PHE A 294 6.61 11.83 14.26
C PHE A 294 6.23 13.23 14.78
N ASN A 295 6.46 13.53 16.07
CA ASN A 295 5.86 14.70 16.71
C ASN A 295 6.54 16.03 16.40
N PHE A 296 7.82 16.09 15.99
CA PHE A 296 8.49 17.37 15.68
C PHE A 296 9.65 17.21 14.68
N PRO A 297 9.40 17.15 13.35
CA PRO A 297 10.48 17.34 12.39
C PRO A 297 11.02 18.77 12.50
N SER A 298 12.33 18.91 12.35
CA SER A 298 13.01 20.17 12.54
C SER A 298 12.76 21.09 11.34
N GLU A 299 12.18 22.26 11.58
CA GLU A 299 12.21 23.36 10.60
C GLU A 299 13.63 23.87 10.33
N GLY A 300 14.59 23.54 11.20
CA GLY A 300 15.99 23.94 11.07
C GLY A 300 16.84 23.01 10.21
N HIS A 301 16.37 21.79 9.94
CA HIS A 301 17.08 20.85 9.05
C HIS A 301 16.63 21.07 7.61
N LEU A 302 17.45 21.83 6.90
CA LEU A 302 17.23 22.24 5.53
C LEU A 302 18.13 21.44 4.60
N VAL A 303 17.75 21.34 3.32
CA VAL A 303 18.61 20.71 2.31
C VAL A 303 20.02 21.32 2.31
N ARG A 304 20.16 22.65 2.48
CA ARG A 304 21.47 23.33 2.49
C ARG A 304 22.40 23.04 3.67
N ASN A 305 21.90 22.56 4.80
CA ASN A 305 22.67 22.50 6.06
C ASN A 305 22.73 21.12 6.73
N THR A 306 22.07 20.11 6.15
CA THR A 306 21.97 18.76 6.76
C THR A 306 22.99 17.75 6.20
N GLY A 307 23.87 18.21 5.31
CA GLY A 307 25.04 17.47 4.84
C GLY A 307 26.20 17.43 5.86
N LEU A 308 27.27 16.74 5.47
CA LEU A 308 28.47 16.61 6.31
C LEU A 308 29.01 17.98 6.72
N GLY A 309 29.18 18.21 8.03
CA GLY A 309 29.75 19.44 8.55
C GLY A 309 28.90 20.69 8.30
N GLY A 310 27.58 20.55 8.10
CA GLY A 310 26.68 21.67 7.81
C GLY A 310 26.60 22.06 6.34
N SER A 311 27.08 21.20 5.44
CA SER A 311 26.98 21.38 3.99
C SER A 311 25.61 20.97 3.44
N THR A 312 25.42 21.06 2.12
CA THR A 312 24.22 20.58 1.44
C THR A 312 24.08 19.07 1.57
N ALA A 313 22.88 18.60 1.90
CA ALA A 313 22.53 17.19 1.93
C ALA A 313 22.71 16.57 0.53
N LYS A 314 23.14 15.31 0.50
CA LYS A 314 23.37 14.54 -0.74
C LYS A 314 22.30 13.52 -1.05
N HIS A 315 21.48 13.20 -0.05
CA HIS A 315 20.38 12.27 -0.15
C HIS A 315 19.35 12.59 0.91
N MET A 316 18.18 11.98 0.78
CA MET A 316 17.17 11.88 1.80
C MET A 316 16.66 10.45 1.92
N VAL A 317 16.25 10.08 3.12
CA VAL A 317 15.50 8.86 3.37
C VAL A 317 14.08 9.22 3.75
N VAL A 318 13.13 8.52 3.15
CA VAL A 318 11.71 8.82 3.30
C VAL A 318 10.92 7.53 3.48
N GLN A 319 9.87 7.60 4.29
CA GLN A 319 8.91 6.52 4.48
C GLN A 319 7.50 7.09 4.53
N CYS A 320 6.61 6.51 3.73
CA CYS A 320 5.16 6.73 3.82
C CYS A 320 4.51 5.45 4.37
N VAL A 321 3.52 5.62 5.24
CA VAL A 321 2.77 4.52 5.85
C VAL A 321 1.27 4.86 5.79
N SER A 322 0.46 3.91 5.34
CA SER A 322 -0.99 4.00 5.46
C SER A 322 -1.39 3.86 6.94
N PRO A 323 -2.20 4.79 7.48
CA PRO A 323 -2.56 4.80 8.90
C PRO A 323 -3.44 3.61 9.30
N LYS A 324 -4.39 3.22 8.42
CA LYS A 324 -5.34 2.12 8.66
C LYS A 324 -5.00 0.86 7.86
N GLY A 325 -4.35 1.03 6.71
CA GLY A 325 -4.05 -0.06 5.78
C GLY A 325 -2.65 -0.65 5.99
N PRO A 326 -2.33 -1.75 5.31
CA PRO A 326 -1.05 -2.44 5.41
C PRO A 326 0.04 -1.85 4.50
N LEU A 327 -0.26 -0.80 3.73
CA LEU A 327 0.68 -0.20 2.80
C LEU A 327 1.74 0.60 3.53
N ALA A 328 3.00 0.29 3.25
CA ALA A 328 4.15 1.09 3.62
C ALA A 328 5.27 0.94 2.59
N CYS A 329 5.99 2.01 2.33
CA CYS A 329 7.25 1.90 1.60
C CYS A 329 8.21 3.02 1.96
N SER A 330 9.49 2.69 1.88
CA SER A 330 10.60 3.55 2.20
C SER A 330 11.53 3.65 0.99
N ARG A 331 12.06 4.83 0.75
CA ARG A 331 12.90 5.17 -0.42
C ARG A 331 14.10 5.98 0.03
N THR A 332 15.19 5.88 -0.73
CA THR A 332 16.32 6.81 -0.64
C THR A 332 16.35 7.60 -1.95
N TYR A 333 16.32 8.94 -1.85
CA TYR A 333 16.42 9.82 -3.01
C TYR A 333 17.63 10.74 -2.89
N PHE A 334 18.04 11.35 -3.99
CA PHE A 334 19.35 12.01 -4.08
C PHE A 334 19.26 13.52 -4.38
N PHE A 335 20.23 14.25 -3.84
CA PHE A 335 20.42 15.67 -4.07
C PHE A 335 21.80 15.86 -4.74
N GLY A 336 21.79 16.24 -6.02
CA GLY A 336 22.97 16.37 -6.88
C GLY A 336 23.00 15.38 -8.04
N THR A 337 24.05 15.44 -8.85
CA THR A 337 24.22 14.55 -10.00
C THR A 337 24.53 13.10 -9.57
N THR A 338 24.15 12.13 -10.41
CA THR A 338 24.34 10.67 -10.21
C THR A 338 25.81 10.23 -10.06
N HIS A 339 26.78 11.15 -10.15
CA HIS A 339 28.20 10.85 -10.20
C HIS A 339 28.91 10.90 -8.83
N ILE A 340 28.33 11.54 -7.80
CA ILE A 340 28.95 11.70 -6.46
C ILE A 340 27.85 11.85 -5.39
N PRO A 341 27.79 11.09 -4.27
CA PRO A 341 28.76 10.13 -3.74
C PRO A 341 28.46 8.67 -4.14
N PHE A 342 29.39 8.09 -4.92
CA PHE A 342 29.35 6.71 -5.43
C PHE A 342 28.93 5.65 -4.41
N LEU A 343 29.37 5.76 -3.15
CA LEU A 343 29.08 4.75 -2.13
C LEU A 343 27.60 4.71 -1.74
N VAL A 344 26.95 5.86 -1.54
CA VAL A 344 25.54 5.90 -1.11
C VAL A 344 24.65 5.39 -2.24
N ILE A 345 24.94 5.78 -3.48
CA ILE A 345 24.23 5.32 -4.69
C ILE A 345 24.43 3.81 -4.89
N LEU A 346 25.66 3.30 -4.71
CA LEU A 346 25.95 1.88 -4.83
C LEU A 346 25.23 1.05 -3.76
N LEU A 347 25.28 1.51 -2.50
CA LEU A 347 24.54 0.86 -1.41
C LEU A 347 23.05 0.90 -1.66
N ASP A 348 22.52 1.98 -2.22
CA ASP A 348 21.12 2.09 -2.61
C ASP A 348 20.70 1.06 -3.65
N TYR A 349 21.45 0.99 -4.75
CA TYR A 349 21.26 0.01 -5.81
C TYR A 349 21.31 -1.45 -5.31
N LEU A 350 22.31 -1.77 -4.47
CA LEU A 350 22.45 -3.12 -3.92
C LEU A 350 21.28 -3.49 -3.00
N LYS A 351 20.76 -2.56 -2.17
CA LYS A 351 19.56 -2.84 -1.35
C LYS A 351 18.32 -3.09 -2.21
N LEU A 352 18.13 -2.29 -3.25
CA LEU A 352 17.00 -2.44 -4.16
C LEU A 352 17.03 -3.83 -4.81
N ALA A 353 18.19 -4.23 -5.35
CA ALA A 353 18.38 -5.56 -5.93
C ALA A 353 18.13 -6.68 -4.91
N ALA A 354 18.62 -6.51 -3.67
CA ALA A 354 18.41 -7.46 -2.58
C ALA A 354 16.92 -7.64 -2.24
N VAL A 355 16.19 -6.54 -2.02
CA VAL A 355 14.77 -6.61 -1.64
C VAL A 355 13.93 -7.25 -2.74
N LEU A 356 14.13 -6.88 -4.01
CA LEU A 356 13.38 -7.48 -5.12
C LEU A 356 13.70 -8.98 -5.28
N ALA A 357 14.97 -9.38 -5.17
CA ALA A 357 15.35 -10.78 -5.19
C ALA A 357 14.79 -11.56 -3.98
N GLY A 358 14.71 -10.90 -2.81
CA GLY A 358 14.11 -11.46 -1.61
C GLY A 358 12.62 -11.72 -1.76
N ILE A 359 11.88 -10.77 -2.35
CA ILE A 359 10.45 -10.93 -2.67
C ILE A 359 10.23 -12.09 -3.65
N GLU A 360 11.03 -12.16 -4.72
CA GLU A 360 10.90 -13.23 -5.71
C GLU A 360 11.21 -14.61 -5.10
N CYS A 361 12.25 -14.69 -4.25
CA CYS A 361 12.57 -15.91 -3.53
C CYS A 361 11.44 -16.31 -2.58
N TYR A 362 10.94 -15.36 -1.79
CA TYR A 362 9.84 -15.58 -0.86
C TYR A 362 8.58 -16.06 -1.58
N ALA A 363 8.24 -15.47 -2.73
CA ALA A 363 7.10 -15.91 -3.53
C ALA A 363 7.21 -17.38 -3.94
N LYS A 364 8.42 -17.89 -4.21
CA LYS A 364 8.65 -19.29 -4.60
C LYS A 364 8.73 -20.26 -3.43
N THR A 365 9.22 -19.81 -2.28
CA THR A 365 9.55 -20.69 -1.15
C THR A 365 8.57 -20.59 0.02
N SER A 366 7.87 -19.46 0.14
CA SER A 366 6.98 -19.09 1.24
C SER A 366 7.62 -19.14 2.63
N THR A 367 8.94 -19.16 2.74
CA THR A 367 9.66 -19.28 4.02
C THR A 367 10.78 -18.26 4.14
N GLU A 368 10.82 -17.53 5.26
CA GLU A 368 11.83 -16.51 5.56
C GLU A 368 13.26 -17.07 5.61
N SER A 369 13.45 -18.28 6.17
CA SER A 369 14.76 -18.94 6.26
C SER A 369 15.42 -19.12 4.88
N LYS A 370 14.65 -19.53 3.87
CA LYS A 370 15.14 -19.72 2.50
C LYS A 370 15.39 -18.41 1.75
N VAL A 371 14.75 -17.30 2.16
CA VAL A 371 15.05 -15.97 1.60
C VAL A 371 16.48 -15.59 1.93
N ASN A 372 16.90 -15.77 3.19
CA ASN A 372 18.26 -15.48 3.64
C ASN A 372 19.33 -16.37 2.97
N GLU A 373 18.95 -17.55 2.49
CA GLU A 373 19.82 -18.49 1.77
C GLU A 373 19.79 -18.32 0.24
N ALA A 374 18.97 -17.42 -0.31
CA ALA A 374 18.83 -17.25 -1.75
C ALA A 374 20.17 -16.85 -2.38
N PRO A 375 20.67 -17.56 -3.41
CA PRO A 375 22.01 -17.32 -3.96
C PRO A 375 22.26 -15.89 -4.44
N ILE A 376 21.23 -15.24 -5.01
CA ILE A 376 21.29 -13.86 -5.50
C ILE A 376 21.32 -12.88 -4.33
N LEU A 377 20.48 -13.10 -3.30
CA LEU A 377 20.50 -12.29 -2.09
C LEU A 377 21.84 -12.43 -1.38
N HIS A 378 22.34 -13.66 -1.26
CA HIS A 378 23.65 -13.96 -0.67
C HIS A 378 24.79 -13.31 -1.46
N ALA A 379 24.77 -13.31 -2.80
CA ALA A 379 25.77 -12.62 -3.61
C ALA A 379 25.76 -11.10 -3.37
N VAL A 380 24.57 -10.49 -3.35
CA VAL A 380 24.40 -9.06 -3.06
C VAL A 380 24.82 -8.71 -1.63
N ILE A 381 24.49 -9.57 -0.66
CA ILE A 381 24.93 -9.43 0.73
C ILE A 381 26.45 -9.57 0.84
N VAL A 382 27.06 -10.53 0.15
CA VAL A 382 28.52 -10.71 0.12
C VAL A 382 29.21 -9.50 -0.51
N ASP A 383 28.66 -8.92 -1.57
CA ASP A 383 29.18 -7.70 -2.18
C ASP A 383 29.08 -6.50 -1.22
N LEU A 384 27.95 -6.37 -0.51
CA LEU A 384 27.74 -5.37 0.54
C LEU A 384 28.69 -5.57 1.73
N ASP A 385 28.92 -6.80 2.17
CA ASP A 385 29.86 -7.16 3.23
C ASP A 385 31.30 -6.95 2.81
N CYS A 386 31.65 -7.24 1.55
CA CYS A 386 32.96 -6.99 0.97
C CYS A 386 33.25 -5.48 0.88
N LEU A 387 32.28 -4.69 0.39
CA LEU A 387 32.32 -3.23 0.40
C LEU A 387 32.52 -2.71 1.83
N GLN A 388 31.75 -3.23 2.79
CA GLN A 388 31.89 -2.85 4.20
C GLN A 388 33.25 -3.26 4.79
N CYS A 389 33.77 -4.44 4.47
CA CYS A 389 35.08 -4.90 4.96
C CYS A 389 36.22 -4.01 4.43
N LYS A 390 36.13 -3.57 3.18
CA LYS A 390 37.05 -2.58 2.59
C LYS A 390 36.99 -1.24 3.34
N ILE A 391 35.80 -0.83 3.76
CA ILE A 391 35.56 0.38 4.57
C ILE A 391 36.08 0.22 6.02
N THR A 392 35.98 -1.00 6.57
CA THR A 392 36.20 -1.32 8.00
C THR A 392 37.67 -1.63 8.35
N ARG A 393 38.61 -1.53 7.39
CA ARG A 393 40.06 -1.70 7.62
C ARG A 393 40.71 -0.61 8.51
N LYS A 394 39.98 0.44 8.90
CA LYS A 394 40.40 1.42 9.92
C LYS A 394 39.80 1.06 11.30
N PRO A 395 40.59 0.81 12.36
CA PRO A 395 40.10 0.28 13.64
C PRO A 395 39.14 1.21 14.40
N LYS A 396 39.11 2.52 14.09
CA LYS A 396 38.16 3.48 14.66
C LYS A 396 36.75 3.44 14.04
N LEU A 397 36.58 2.82 12.86
CA LEU A 397 35.31 2.75 12.13
C LEU A 397 34.45 1.51 12.49
N LYS A 398 35.05 0.49 13.13
CA LYS A 398 34.41 -0.80 13.47
C LYS A 398 33.16 -0.69 14.35
N LYS A 399 32.94 0.43 15.05
CA LYS A 399 31.86 0.59 16.06
C LYS A 399 30.60 1.32 15.55
N LYS A 400 30.57 1.80 14.29
CA LYS A 400 29.50 2.72 13.85
C LYS A 400 28.52 2.19 12.80
N ILE A 401 28.86 1.18 12.00
CA ILE A 401 27.93 0.65 10.99
C ILE A 401 27.12 -0.49 11.61
N ASN A 402 25.85 -0.22 11.86
CA ASN A 402 24.87 -1.25 12.22
C ASN A 402 24.06 -1.62 10.98
N LYS A 403 23.86 -2.92 10.73
CA LYS A 403 22.96 -3.40 9.67
C LYS A 403 21.71 -3.97 10.33
N CYS A 404 20.53 -3.62 9.81
CA CYS A 404 19.34 -4.43 10.02
C CYS A 404 19.04 -5.11 8.69
N PHE A 405 19.21 -6.43 8.66
CA PHE A 405 18.99 -7.23 7.48
C PHE A 405 17.53 -7.71 7.48
N GLY A 406 16.82 -7.47 6.38
CA GLY A 406 15.61 -8.17 5.99
C GLY A 406 14.62 -8.43 7.12
N GLN A 407 13.95 -7.39 7.64
CA GLN A 407 12.78 -7.63 8.47
C GLN A 407 11.57 -7.70 7.56
N LEU A 408 11.01 -8.91 7.40
CA LEU A 408 9.63 -9.04 6.95
C LEU A 408 8.75 -8.75 8.18
N ILE A 409 8.01 -7.65 8.14
CA ILE A 409 7.38 -7.07 9.35
C ILE A 409 6.19 -7.93 9.87
N THR A 410 5.73 -8.91 9.10
CA THR A 410 4.64 -9.80 9.50
C THR A 410 5.19 -11.17 9.96
N PRO A 411 4.87 -11.68 11.16
CA PRO A 411 5.32 -13.00 11.60
C PRO A 411 4.78 -14.09 10.67
N LEU A 412 5.69 -14.92 10.14
CA LEU A 412 5.49 -15.72 8.92
C LEU A 412 5.17 -17.20 9.12
N ASP A 413 5.09 -17.67 10.35
CA ASP A 413 5.00 -19.10 10.63
C ASP A 413 3.55 -19.65 10.70
N ASN A 414 2.57 -18.93 10.13
CA ASN A 414 1.17 -19.37 10.09
C ASN A 414 0.68 -19.62 8.66
N GLU A 415 -0.17 -20.65 8.51
CA GLU A 415 -0.89 -21.02 7.28
C GLU A 415 -1.63 -19.82 6.62
N ASP A 416 -1.97 -18.81 7.42
CA ASP A 416 -2.66 -17.58 6.97
C ASP A 416 -1.77 -16.55 6.26
N SER A 417 -0.44 -16.77 6.21
CA SER A 417 0.52 -15.81 5.67
C SER A 417 0.25 -15.42 4.21
N LEU A 418 -0.29 -16.32 3.38
CA LEU A 418 -0.59 -16.03 1.97
C LEU A 418 -1.60 -14.89 1.80
N SER A 419 -2.57 -14.79 2.70
CA SER A 419 -3.65 -13.79 2.68
C SER A 419 -3.26 -12.44 3.28
N LEU A 420 -2.01 -12.24 3.68
CA LEU A 420 -1.54 -11.00 4.28
C LEU A 420 -0.65 -10.21 3.34
N ILE A 421 -0.74 -8.88 3.40
CA ILE A 421 0.23 -7.97 2.80
C ILE A 421 1.50 -8.01 3.62
N LYS A 422 2.62 -8.09 2.92
CA LYS A 422 3.94 -8.23 3.49
C LYS A 422 4.78 -7.03 3.10
N THR A 423 5.60 -6.56 4.02
CA THR A 423 6.59 -5.53 3.73
C THR A 423 7.97 -6.16 3.76
N ALA A 424 8.70 -6.10 2.65
CA ALA A 424 10.12 -6.45 2.61
C ALA A 424 10.95 -5.18 2.72
N SER A 425 11.93 -5.15 3.63
CA SER A 425 12.73 -3.96 3.90
C SER A 425 14.22 -4.25 4.07
N MET A 426 15.06 -3.30 3.68
CA MET A 426 16.50 -3.34 3.92
C MET A 426 17.03 -1.94 4.28
N MET A 427 17.80 -1.85 5.36
CA MET A 427 18.36 -0.60 5.85
C MET A 427 19.85 -0.75 6.17
N VAL A 428 20.66 0.22 5.73
CA VAL A 428 22.08 0.31 6.08
C VAL A 428 22.28 1.62 6.82
N PHE A 429 22.66 1.52 8.09
CA PHE A 429 22.76 2.68 8.97
C PHE A 429 24.15 3.27 9.05
N ASP A 430 24.19 4.58 9.33
CA ASP A 430 25.37 5.32 9.79
C ASP A 430 26.62 5.15 8.91
N ILE A 431 26.44 5.34 7.60
CA ILE A 431 27.47 5.22 6.58
C ILE A 431 28.59 6.24 6.86
N PRO A 432 29.85 5.82 6.99
CA PRO A 432 30.97 6.74 7.26
C PRO A 432 31.41 7.46 5.99
N ASP A 433 31.93 8.68 6.15
CA ASP A 433 32.64 9.35 5.06
C ASP A 433 34.02 8.72 4.82
N LEU A 434 34.23 8.16 3.63
CA LEU A 434 35.50 7.54 3.23
C LEU A 434 36.56 8.53 2.80
N LEU A 435 36.16 9.73 2.33
CA LEU A 435 37.08 10.73 1.79
C LEU A 435 37.86 11.43 2.91
N THR A 436 37.14 11.94 3.92
CA THR A 436 37.78 12.63 5.05
C THR A 436 38.05 11.71 6.25
N GLY A 437 37.41 10.54 6.31
CA GLY A 437 37.52 9.59 7.41
C GLY A 437 36.95 10.10 8.74
N ARG A 438 36.23 11.23 8.73
CA ARG A 438 35.51 11.81 9.87
C ARG A 438 34.10 12.22 9.45
N GLY A 439 33.10 11.76 10.17
CA GLY A 439 31.70 12.11 9.92
C GLY A 439 30.85 10.92 9.45
N CYS A 440 29.54 11.13 9.47
CA CYS A 440 28.52 10.17 9.03
C CYS A 440 27.79 10.80 7.85
N LEU A 441 27.79 10.12 6.70
CA LEU A 441 27.06 10.53 5.51
C LEU A 441 25.55 10.46 5.75
N GLY A 442 25.09 9.53 6.59
CA GLY A 442 23.67 9.22 6.80
C GLY A 442 23.41 7.72 6.69
N SER A 443 22.17 7.34 6.46
CA SER A 443 21.72 5.97 6.23
C SER A 443 20.99 5.87 4.90
N VAL A 444 20.76 4.64 4.46
CA VAL A 444 20.01 4.36 3.23
C VAL A 444 18.97 3.29 3.53
N VAL A 445 17.76 3.49 3.03
CA VAL A 445 16.59 2.63 3.28
C VAL A 445 15.91 2.25 1.98
N PHE A 446 15.34 1.05 1.90
CA PHE A 446 14.46 0.64 0.81
C PHE A 446 13.46 -0.40 1.33
N SER A 447 12.18 -0.24 1.01
CA SER A 447 11.16 -1.25 1.32
C SER A 447 10.02 -1.26 0.31
N GLU A 448 9.38 -2.41 0.15
CA GLU A 448 8.23 -2.59 -0.74
C GLU A 448 7.13 -3.36 -0.02
N SER A 449 5.87 -2.94 -0.22
CA SER A 449 4.69 -3.71 0.15
C SER A 449 4.28 -4.61 -1.01
N PHE A 450 4.08 -5.89 -0.74
CA PHE A 450 3.75 -6.87 -1.77
C PHE A 450 2.75 -7.91 -1.28
N LEU A 451 2.07 -8.52 -2.25
CA LEU A 451 1.14 -9.62 -2.07
C LEU A 451 1.62 -10.84 -2.85
N THR A 452 1.41 -12.02 -2.28
CA THR A 452 1.71 -13.32 -2.90
C THR A 452 0.43 -14.07 -3.17
N SER A 453 0.33 -14.72 -4.32
CA SER A 453 -0.75 -15.64 -4.65
C SER A 453 -0.18 -17.04 -4.87
N GLN A 454 -0.94 -18.06 -4.49
CA GLN A 454 -0.62 -19.46 -4.73
C GLN A 454 -1.85 -20.17 -5.27
N ILE A 455 -1.66 -20.92 -6.35
CA ILE A 455 -2.67 -21.80 -6.94
C ILE A 455 -2.14 -23.23 -6.82
N GLN A 456 -2.94 -24.10 -6.20
CA GLN A 456 -2.65 -25.54 -6.11
C GLN A 456 -3.40 -26.26 -7.22
N VAL A 457 -2.65 -26.86 -8.14
CA VAL A 457 -3.15 -27.64 -9.27
C VAL A 457 -2.96 -29.12 -8.97
N LYS A 458 -4.07 -29.86 -8.90
CA LYS A 458 -4.03 -31.32 -8.78
C LYS A 458 -3.92 -31.94 -10.16
N GLU A 459 -2.78 -32.58 -10.42
CA GLU A 459 -2.50 -33.28 -11.67
C GLU A 459 -3.27 -34.61 -11.77
N LYS A 460 -3.34 -35.17 -12.98
CA LYS A 460 -4.06 -36.43 -13.26
C LYS A 460 -3.49 -37.64 -12.51
N ASP A 461 -2.22 -37.61 -12.14
CA ASP A 461 -1.56 -38.64 -11.34
C ASP A 461 -1.83 -38.49 -9.83
N GLY A 462 -2.58 -37.47 -9.43
CA GLY A 462 -2.91 -37.15 -8.05
C GLY A 462 -1.86 -36.29 -7.34
N SER A 463 -0.74 -35.93 -8.00
CA SER A 463 0.22 -34.98 -7.46
C SER A 463 -0.38 -33.56 -7.38
N ILE A 464 0.09 -32.76 -6.43
CA ILE A 464 -0.35 -31.38 -6.25
C ILE A 464 0.85 -30.49 -6.56
N ASN A 465 0.75 -29.72 -7.65
CA ASN A 465 1.73 -28.70 -8.03
C ASN A 465 1.23 -27.34 -7.53
N SER A 466 2.13 -26.57 -6.94
CA SER A 466 1.82 -25.21 -6.50
C SER A 466 2.48 -24.20 -7.43
N GLU A 467 1.67 -23.41 -8.13
CA GLU A 467 2.13 -22.25 -8.88
C GLU A 467 2.00 -21.01 -7.99
N THR A 468 3.09 -20.25 -7.85
CA THR A 468 3.09 -19.02 -7.06
C THR A 468 3.40 -17.80 -7.91
N SER A 469 2.78 -16.68 -7.56
CA SER A 469 3.01 -15.38 -8.18
C SER A 469 3.04 -14.29 -7.11
N HIS A 470 3.53 -13.12 -7.47
CA HIS A 470 3.55 -11.96 -6.58
C HIS A 470 3.27 -10.67 -7.34
N ILE A 471 2.72 -9.69 -6.62
CA ILE A 471 2.54 -8.33 -7.08
C ILE A 471 3.11 -7.37 -6.04
N ILE A 472 3.89 -6.39 -6.50
CA ILE A 472 4.42 -5.32 -5.66
C ILE A 472 3.44 -4.16 -5.76
N LEU A 473 2.75 -3.86 -4.66
CA LEU A 473 1.70 -2.84 -4.61
C LEU A 473 2.29 -1.43 -4.69
N THR A 474 3.50 -1.24 -4.16
CA THR A 474 4.19 0.06 -4.13
C THR A 474 5.13 0.29 -5.32
N ALA A 475 4.98 -0.50 -6.39
CA ALA A 475 5.87 -0.45 -7.56
C ALA A 475 5.72 0.82 -8.41
N ALA A 476 4.54 1.47 -8.39
CA ALA A 476 4.30 2.71 -9.11
C ALA A 476 5.11 3.90 -8.54
N ILE A 477 5.51 3.81 -7.27
CA ILE A 477 6.29 4.86 -6.60
C ILE A 477 7.74 4.77 -7.09
N PRO A 478 8.30 5.86 -7.66
CA PRO A 478 9.65 5.88 -8.20
C PRO A 478 10.66 5.31 -7.20
N ARG A 479 11.41 4.28 -7.63
CA ARG A 479 12.46 3.65 -6.83
C ARG A 479 13.74 4.49 -6.76
N TYR A 480 13.89 5.40 -7.72
CA TYR A 480 15.02 6.32 -7.83
C TYR A 480 14.52 7.67 -8.33
N THR A 481 14.95 8.74 -7.66
CA THR A 481 14.73 10.13 -8.04
C THR A 481 15.93 10.94 -7.59
N SER A 482 16.31 11.97 -8.35
CA SER A 482 17.30 12.95 -7.89
C SER A 482 16.97 14.36 -8.35
N TRP A 483 17.40 15.34 -7.55
CA TRP A 483 17.25 16.77 -7.86
C TRP A 483 18.61 17.46 -7.88
N LEU A 484 18.84 18.26 -8.91
CA LEU A 484 20.02 19.10 -9.05
C LEU A 484 19.93 20.24 -8.04
N VAL A 485 20.78 20.24 -7.01
CA VAL A 485 20.76 21.31 -5.97
C VAL A 485 22.10 22.01 -5.78
N GLU A 486 23.20 21.46 -6.32
CA GLU A 486 24.52 22.05 -6.15
C GLU A 486 24.80 23.10 -7.23
N ASP A 487 25.19 24.31 -6.81
CA ASP A 487 25.56 25.41 -7.70
C ASP A 487 26.53 25.00 -8.82
N SER A 488 27.49 24.12 -8.54
CA SER A 488 28.44 23.65 -9.56
C SER A 488 27.74 22.85 -10.65
N ASP A 489 26.84 21.96 -10.26
CA ASP A 489 26.16 21.04 -11.15
C ASP A 489 25.06 21.78 -11.93
N VAL A 490 24.37 22.71 -11.27
CA VAL A 490 23.42 23.64 -11.90
C VAL A 490 24.13 24.46 -12.98
N LYS A 491 25.27 25.07 -12.67
CA LYS A 491 26.06 25.83 -13.65
C LYS A 491 26.54 24.95 -14.81
N LEU A 492 26.85 23.68 -14.57
CA LEU A 492 27.22 22.75 -15.64
C LEU A 492 26.01 22.40 -16.52
N SER A 493 24.84 22.18 -15.92
CA SER A 493 23.59 21.95 -16.64
C SER A 493 23.20 23.18 -17.49
N GLU A 494 23.26 24.38 -16.92
CA GLU A 494 22.99 25.65 -17.62
C GLU A 494 23.97 25.87 -18.78
N LYS A 495 25.26 25.57 -18.57
CA LYS A 495 26.27 25.61 -19.65
C LYS A 495 25.94 24.61 -20.75
N ALA A 496 25.47 23.42 -20.40
CA ALA A 496 25.04 22.43 -21.39
C ALA A 496 23.79 22.89 -22.16
N GLN A 497 22.88 23.65 -21.54
CA GLN A 497 21.75 24.26 -22.25
C GLN A 497 22.17 25.44 -23.12
N HIS A 498 23.25 26.15 -22.78
CA HIS A 498 23.76 27.26 -23.60
C HIS A 498 24.16 26.83 -25.02
N ILE A 499 24.53 25.56 -25.20
CA ILE A 499 24.78 24.91 -26.50
C ILE A 499 23.62 25.13 -27.48
N LEU A 500 22.38 25.20 -27.00
CA LEU A 500 21.19 25.43 -27.83
C LEU A 500 21.19 26.81 -28.51
N LYS A 501 21.98 27.76 -28.00
CA LYS A 501 22.09 29.13 -28.53
C LYS A 501 23.32 29.34 -29.39
N GLU A 502 24.18 28.33 -29.54
CA GLU A 502 25.44 28.42 -30.28
C GLU A 502 25.29 27.85 -31.70
N ASP A 503 25.78 28.56 -32.71
CA ASP A 503 25.76 28.10 -34.12
C ASP A 503 26.59 26.82 -34.33
N LYS A 504 27.65 26.63 -33.54
CA LYS A 504 28.50 25.43 -33.52
C LYS A 504 28.97 25.15 -32.10
N SER A 505 28.49 24.05 -31.53
CA SER A 505 28.83 23.59 -30.19
C SER A 505 29.78 22.38 -30.21
N PHE A 506 30.17 21.84 -29.05
CA PHE A 506 30.94 20.60 -28.96
C PHE A 506 30.14 19.33 -29.34
N LEU A 507 28.81 19.42 -29.38
CA LEU A 507 27.94 18.40 -29.98
C LEU A 507 27.69 18.66 -31.47
N GLY A 508 28.30 19.71 -32.03
CA GLY A 508 28.15 20.13 -33.42
C GLY A 508 27.00 21.12 -33.63
N THR A 509 26.41 21.11 -34.82
CA THR A 509 25.28 21.99 -35.19
C THR A 509 23.95 21.38 -34.74
N LEU A 510 23.06 22.18 -34.16
CA LEU A 510 21.71 21.75 -33.79
C LEU A 510 20.94 21.35 -35.06
N LEU A 511 20.39 20.14 -35.08
CA LEU A 511 19.62 19.61 -36.22
C LEU A 511 18.12 19.78 -36.01
N THR A 512 17.63 19.32 -34.85
CA THR A 512 16.21 19.38 -34.45
C THR A 512 16.09 19.09 -32.96
N GLY A 513 14.98 19.47 -32.32
CA GLY A 513 14.73 19.15 -30.92
C GLY A 513 13.77 20.09 -30.21
N GLY A 514 13.58 19.83 -28.91
CA GLY A 514 12.69 20.58 -28.03
C GLY A 514 11.38 19.88 -27.73
N ASP A 515 11.15 18.73 -28.36
CA ASP A 515 9.98 17.88 -28.12
C ASP A 515 10.10 17.10 -26.81
N GLY A 516 8.95 16.80 -26.23
CA GLY A 516 8.85 15.89 -25.08
C GLY A 516 9.37 14.51 -25.44
N ALA A 517 10.18 13.94 -24.56
CA ALA A 517 10.73 12.61 -24.70
C ALA A 517 10.92 11.95 -23.34
N TYR A 518 10.76 10.64 -23.31
CA TYR A 518 11.09 9.80 -22.17
C TYR A 518 12.48 9.20 -22.36
N ILE A 519 13.34 9.30 -21.36
CA ILE A 519 14.59 8.54 -21.29
C ILE A 519 14.39 7.36 -20.33
N TYR A 520 14.84 6.17 -20.73
CA TYR A 520 14.88 5.01 -19.85
C TYR A 520 16.19 4.25 -19.97
N SER A 521 16.61 3.66 -18.86
CA SER A 521 17.80 2.81 -18.78
C SER A 521 17.43 1.36 -19.08
N SER A 522 18.38 0.58 -19.59
CA SER A 522 18.23 -0.87 -19.74
C SER A 522 18.18 -1.63 -18.42
N SER A 523 18.35 -0.94 -17.28
CA SER A 523 18.06 -1.55 -15.99
C SER A 523 16.56 -1.83 -15.88
N PRO A 524 16.13 -3.07 -15.61
CA PRO A 524 14.71 -3.41 -15.41
C PRO A 524 14.09 -2.71 -14.18
N GLN A 525 14.89 -1.94 -13.43
CA GLN A 525 14.51 -1.26 -12.21
C GLN A 525 14.33 0.25 -12.40
N ALA A 526 14.66 0.79 -13.59
CA ALA A 526 14.58 2.21 -13.89
C ALA A 526 13.20 2.57 -14.47
N MET A 527 12.55 3.60 -13.89
CA MET A 527 11.35 4.20 -14.46
C MET A 527 11.73 5.17 -15.59
N PRO A 528 10.89 5.32 -16.63
CA PRO A 528 11.10 6.32 -17.65
C PRO A 528 11.02 7.74 -17.05
N THR A 529 11.90 8.63 -17.49
CA THR A 529 11.93 10.04 -17.05
C THR A 529 11.58 10.95 -18.22
N GLU A 530 10.64 11.87 -18.03
CA GLU A 530 10.20 12.81 -19.06
C GLU A 530 11.07 14.06 -19.11
N GLY A 531 11.50 14.45 -20.30
CA GLY A 531 12.28 15.67 -20.50
C GLY A 531 12.24 16.11 -21.96
N LYS A 532 13.15 17.02 -22.33
CA LYS A 532 13.27 17.54 -23.71
C LYS A 532 14.49 16.96 -24.38
N LEU A 533 14.31 16.41 -25.58
CA LEU A 533 15.40 15.84 -26.37
C LEU A 533 15.81 16.76 -27.53
N TYR A 534 17.12 16.93 -27.70
CA TYR A 534 17.71 17.69 -28.79
C TYR A 534 18.78 16.87 -29.52
N PHE A 535 18.73 16.91 -30.85
CA PHE A 535 19.67 16.21 -31.74
C PHE A 535 20.64 17.20 -32.37
N PHE A 536 21.93 16.89 -32.26
CA PHE A 536 23.02 17.63 -32.90
C PHE A 536 23.77 16.72 -33.88
N SER A 537 24.60 17.31 -34.75
CA SER A 537 25.38 16.55 -35.74
C SER A 537 26.33 15.50 -35.13
N ASP A 538 26.86 15.78 -33.93
CA ASP A 538 27.87 14.97 -33.25
C ASP A 538 27.42 14.46 -31.87
N GLY A 539 26.12 14.50 -31.57
CA GLY A 539 25.55 13.90 -30.36
C GLY A 539 24.12 14.34 -30.05
N ILE A 540 23.69 14.10 -28.81
CA ILE A 540 22.37 14.45 -28.30
C ILE A 540 22.47 15.16 -26.96
N LEU A 541 21.47 15.99 -26.66
CA LEU A 541 21.28 16.63 -25.38
C LEU A 541 19.88 16.28 -24.88
N PHE A 542 19.80 15.68 -23.70
CA PHE A 542 18.55 15.48 -22.98
C PHE A 542 18.49 16.47 -21.83
N SER A 543 17.40 17.23 -21.71
CA SER A 543 17.20 18.21 -20.65
C SER A 543 16.04 17.78 -19.78
N ASP A 544 16.34 17.44 -18.53
CA ASP A 544 15.36 17.13 -17.51
C ASP A 544 15.18 18.33 -16.56
N PRO A 545 13.94 18.67 -16.15
CA PRO A 545 13.71 19.73 -15.17
C PRO A 545 14.37 19.48 -13.82
N HIS A 546 14.53 18.22 -13.40
CA HIS A 546 15.00 17.85 -12.06
C HIS A 546 16.46 17.36 -12.05
N HIS A 547 16.85 16.52 -13.01
CA HIS A 547 18.18 15.92 -13.13
C HIS A 547 19.17 16.82 -13.90
N GLY A 548 18.68 17.88 -14.54
CA GLY A 548 19.46 18.77 -15.38
C GLY A 548 19.74 18.19 -16.77
N SER A 549 20.79 18.69 -17.41
CA SER A 549 21.09 18.42 -18.80
C SER A 549 22.16 17.34 -18.98
N ILE A 550 21.85 16.32 -19.78
CA ILE A 550 22.71 15.18 -20.09
C ILE A 550 23.14 15.28 -21.55
N SER A 551 24.43 15.50 -21.79
CA SER A 551 25.02 15.50 -23.13
C SER A 551 25.67 14.14 -23.45
N ILE A 552 25.25 13.50 -24.54
CA ILE A 552 25.85 12.25 -25.03
C ILE A 552 26.46 12.50 -26.41
N SER A 553 27.79 12.50 -26.48
CA SER A 553 28.51 12.58 -27.76
C SER A 553 28.35 11.30 -28.57
N LYS A 554 28.32 11.42 -29.90
CA LYS A 554 28.34 10.30 -30.85
C LYS A 554 29.49 9.33 -30.61
N ASN A 555 30.63 9.82 -30.11
CA ASN A 555 31.78 8.98 -29.74
C ASN A 555 31.47 7.97 -28.63
N HIS A 556 30.44 8.23 -27.81
CA HIS A 556 29.99 7.34 -26.74
C HIS A 556 28.86 6.40 -27.19
N MET A 557 28.36 6.54 -28.42
CA MET A 557 27.28 5.72 -28.97
C MET A 557 27.86 4.58 -29.80
N SER A 558 27.51 3.34 -29.46
CA SER A 558 27.86 2.16 -30.25
C SER A 558 26.88 1.88 -31.38
N SER A 559 25.58 2.15 -31.17
CA SER A 559 24.56 2.04 -32.20
C SER A 559 23.40 2.99 -31.91
N ILE A 560 22.71 3.39 -32.97
CA ILE A 560 21.44 4.11 -32.90
C ILE A 560 20.42 3.29 -33.68
N SER A 561 19.34 2.88 -33.03
CA SER A 561 18.22 2.20 -33.69
C SER A 561 16.96 3.03 -33.51
N LEU A 562 16.19 3.21 -34.58
CA LEU A 562 14.92 3.93 -34.56
C LEU A 562 13.78 2.93 -34.77
N TYR A 563 12.77 2.99 -33.91
CA TYR A 563 11.52 2.21 -34.06
C TYR A 563 10.36 3.17 -34.35
N ASP A 564 9.56 2.86 -35.37
CA ASP A 564 8.42 3.66 -35.84
C ASP A 564 7.07 3.19 -35.27
N GLY A 565 7.07 2.16 -34.41
CA GLY A 565 5.86 1.59 -33.84
C GLY A 565 5.18 0.51 -34.69
N VAL A 566 5.56 0.34 -35.97
CA VAL A 566 4.77 -0.45 -36.94
C VAL A 566 5.59 -1.46 -37.74
N SER A 567 6.93 -1.36 -37.79
CA SER A 567 7.75 -2.29 -38.59
C SER A 567 8.96 -2.87 -37.85
N THR A 568 9.19 -4.18 -38.05
CA THR A 568 10.38 -4.93 -37.58
C THR A 568 11.63 -4.70 -38.42
N TRP A 569 11.63 -3.70 -39.31
CA TRP A 569 12.72 -3.47 -40.27
C TRP A 569 13.37 -2.09 -40.10
N PHE A 570 14.70 -2.10 -40.17
CA PHE A 570 15.57 -0.92 -40.11
C PHE A 570 15.18 0.13 -41.15
N VAL A 571 14.79 1.32 -40.69
CA VAL A 571 14.66 2.49 -41.57
C VAL A 571 15.99 3.26 -41.56
N PRO A 572 16.71 3.35 -42.70
CA PRO A 572 17.82 4.29 -42.83
C PRO A 572 17.27 5.72 -42.94
N PHE A 573 17.97 6.64 -42.30
CA PHE A 573 17.76 8.10 -42.30
C PHE A 573 17.03 8.65 -43.53
N LEU A 574 15.84 9.21 -43.32
CA LEU A 574 15.21 10.19 -44.20
C LEU A 574 14.33 11.12 -43.35
N PHE A 575 14.77 12.36 -43.18
CA PHE A 575 13.92 13.44 -42.70
C PHE A 575 12.86 13.72 -43.77
N SER A 576 11.65 13.21 -43.56
CA SER A 576 10.47 13.67 -44.29
C SER A 576 9.29 13.73 -43.34
N SER A 577 8.70 14.93 -43.25
CA SER A 577 7.53 15.28 -42.45
C SER A 577 6.43 14.19 -42.47
N GLY A 578 6.13 13.64 -41.30
CA GLY A 578 5.02 12.72 -41.13
C GLY A 578 5.07 12.08 -39.74
N THR A 579 3.94 12.12 -39.05
CA THR A 579 3.67 11.66 -37.68
C THR A 579 4.23 10.26 -37.39
N VAL A 580 5.30 10.17 -36.60
CA VAL A 580 5.86 8.88 -36.13
C VAL A 580 6.39 9.04 -34.70
N LEU A 581 6.01 8.12 -33.82
CA LEU A 581 6.62 7.95 -32.49
C LEU A 581 8.03 7.39 -32.70
N HIS A 582 9.08 8.19 -32.47
CA HIS A 582 10.46 7.74 -32.69
C HIS A 582 11.05 7.21 -31.39
N ILE A 583 11.27 5.89 -31.30
CA ILE A 583 12.08 5.29 -30.23
C ILE A 583 13.53 5.25 -30.70
N CYS A 584 14.39 6.08 -30.11
CA CYS A 584 15.83 6.09 -30.33
C CYS A 584 16.53 5.24 -29.26
N LEU A 585 16.94 4.02 -29.63
CA LEU A 585 17.80 3.17 -28.80
C LEU A 585 19.26 3.59 -29.00
N VAL A 586 19.85 4.21 -27.99
CA VAL A 586 21.28 4.53 -27.93
C VAL A 586 21.99 3.49 -27.07
N THR A 587 22.73 2.59 -27.71
CA THR A 587 23.61 1.69 -26.97
C THR A 587 24.92 2.44 -26.68
N SER A 588 25.40 2.39 -25.43
CA SER A 588 26.74 2.82 -25.03
C SER A 588 27.57 1.59 -24.65
N ARG A 589 28.90 1.69 -24.70
CA ARG A 589 29.84 0.59 -24.38
C ARG A 589 29.64 -0.06 -23.00
N LYS A 590 28.80 0.50 -22.12
CA LYS A 590 28.47 -0.06 -20.81
C LYS A 590 26.96 -0.27 -20.55
N HIS A 591 26.05 0.56 -21.10
CA HIS A 591 24.61 0.53 -20.82
C HIS A 591 23.80 0.79 -22.10
N CYS A 592 22.58 0.24 -22.22
CA CYS A 592 21.65 0.66 -23.28
C CYS A 592 20.71 1.72 -22.72
N VAL A 593 20.63 2.86 -23.39
CA VAL A 593 19.69 3.94 -23.08
C VAL A 593 18.71 4.00 -24.22
N ALA A 594 17.45 4.16 -23.90
CA ALA A 594 16.41 4.22 -24.89
C ALA A 594 15.59 5.47 -24.65
N MET A 595 15.35 6.22 -25.73
CA MET A 595 14.65 7.48 -25.68
C MET A 595 13.42 7.39 -26.57
N ILE A 596 12.26 7.69 -26.04
CA ILE A 596 11.00 7.69 -26.77
C ILE A 596 10.57 9.14 -26.91
N SER A 597 10.54 9.69 -28.11
CA SER A 597 9.96 11.01 -28.34
C SER A 597 8.53 10.87 -28.89
N SER A 598 7.57 11.52 -28.23
CA SER A 598 6.19 11.64 -28.69
C SER A 598 5.94 13.08 -29.16
N TYR A 599 5.74 13.26 -30.46
CA TYR A 599 5.30 14.54 -30.99
C TYR A 599 3.79 14.67 -30.78
N ASN A 600 3.35 15.53 -29.85
CA ASN A 600 1.94 15.86 -29.67
C ASN A 600 1.64 17.18 -30.38
N GLY A 601 1.49 17.10 -31.71
CA GLY A 601 1.03 18.20 -32.54
C GLY A 601 -0.48 18.11 -32.81
N GLY A 602 -1.29 18.69 -31.92
CA GLY A 602 -2.63 19.25 -32.20
C GLY A 602 -3.78 18.33 -32.68
N ASN A 603 -4.80 18.24 -31.83
CA ASN A 603 -6.23 17.92 -32.10
C ASN A 603 -6.58 16.60 -32.82
N GLN A 604 -6.89 15.55 -32.05
CA GLN A 604 -8.26 15.05 -31.81
C GLN A 604 -8.28 13.96 -30.75
#